data_AF-A0A803MWI6-F1
#
_entry.id   AF-A0A803MWI6-F1
#
_cell.length_a   1.000
_cell.length_b   1.000
_cell.length_c   1.000
_cell.angle_alpha   90.00
_cell.angle_beta   90.00
_cell.angle_gamma   90.00
#
_symmetry.space_group_name_H-M   'P 1'
#
loop_
_entity.id
_entity.type
_entity.pdbx_description
1 polymer ?
#
loop_
_entity_poly.entity_id
_entity_poly.type
_entity_poly.pdbx_seq_one_letter_code
_entity_poly.pdbx_strand_id
1 'polypeptide(L)'
;MLLRKVQILCFLGVLVELGFCQNFTRSFARDYNYITWDDIKVDDYKYLVSNSEIKDKLNWNNSGVIVVDQSGKTGDSITVQGAVDLIPSGNSQRIRILILPEIYRERVVVPSSKPYISFIGTENQTSNTVITWNNKASDRNSNGAELGTFGSATISIFSDYFCASEITFENTVVAIPGGLGMQAVALRVSAERAMFYKVNILGAQDTLLDDTGSHYFYHCLIQGSVDFIFGNARSLYQNSVLHSIANRSGAIAAHHRNTPEENTGFSFLNCTINGSGLIYLGRAWGPYSRAIYSYCDIDDIIAPEGWSDWGDPERQKTALFGEFECSGKGAKHNKAGKMGKVFHY
;
A
#
# COMPACT_ATOMS: atom_id res chain seq x y z
N MET A 1 33.37 63.34 6.14
CA MET A 1 33.39 61.92 5.72
C MET A 1 33.26 61.07 6.98
N LEU A 2 32.09 60.47 7.19
CA LEU A 2 31.76 59.63 8.34
C LEU A 2 32.70 58.41 8.42
N LEU A 3 33.12 58.02 9.63
CA LEU A 3 32.85 56.69 10.18
C LEU A 3 33.37 56.56 11.62
N ARG A 4 32.45 56.21 12.51
CA ARG A 4 32.63 55.89 13.94
C ARG A 4 33.39 54.57 14.08
N LYS A 5 34.33 54.49 15.03
CA LYS A 5 34.79 53.23 15.64
C LYS A 5 34.32 53.19 17.09
N VAL A 6 33.60 52.12 17.40
CA VAL A 6 33.01 51.77 18.69
C VAL A 6 34.08 51.20 19.60
N GLN A 7 34.12 51.65 20.86
CA GLN A 7 34.90 51.03 21.94
C GLN A 7 34.09 49.90 22.59
N ILE A 8 34.80 48.81 22.85
CA ILE A 8 34.39 47.63 23.60
C ILE A 8 34.32 48.00 25.09
N LEU A 9 33.25 47.60 25.77
CA LEU A 9 33.28 47.42 27.22
C LEU A 9 32.46 46.18 27.61
N CYS A 10 33.15 45.20 28.20
CA CYS A 10 32.57 44.02 28.82
C CYS A 10 31.96 44.39 30.18
N PHE A 11 30.79 43.81 30.50
CA PHE A 11 30.35 43.64 31.88
C PHE A 11 29.77 42.24 32.05
N LEU A 12 30.36 41.48 32.98
CA LEU A 12 29.79 40.26 33.54
C LEU A 12 28.57 40.64 34.38
N GLY A 13 27.43 39.99 34.13
CA GLY A 13 26.24 40.04 34.96
C GLY A 13 25.62 38.66 35.07
N VAL A 14 25.77 38.03 36.23
CA VAL A 14 25.04 36.83 36.65
C VAL A 14 23.59 37.26 36.91
N LEU A 15 22.63 36.61 36.24
CA LEU A 15 21.21 36.75 36.51
C LEU A 15 20.62 35.36 36.75
N VAL A 16 20.12 35.17 37.97
CA VAL A 16 19.38 34.01 38.44
C VAL A 16 17.98 34.06 37.85
N GLU A 17 17.62 33.12 36.98
CA GLU A 17 16.22 32.91 36.58
C GLU A 17 15.60 31.80 37.42
N LEU A 18 14.75 32.21 38.37
CA LEU A 18 13.68 31.38 38.92
C LEU A 18 12.51 31.43 37.93
N GLY A 19 12.49 30.48 36.99
CA GLY A 19 11.42 30.33 36.00
C GLY A 19 10.56 29.11 36.31
N PHE A 20 9.30 29.35 36.69
CA PHE A 20 8.25 28.34 36.85
C PHE A 20 8.16 27.42 35.62
N CYS A 21 8.33 26.11 35.83
CA CYS A 21 8.06 25.09 34.82
C CYS A 21 6.53 24.92 34.66
N GLN A 22 5.90 25.75 33.83
CA GLN A 22 4.56 25.46 33.34
C GLN A 22 4.69 24.46 32.18
N ASN A 23 4.27 23.23 32.43
CA ASN A 23 4.07 22.20 31.42
C ASN A 23 3.04 22.70 30.39
N PHE A 24 3.53 23.27 29.30
CA PHE A 24 2.73 23.52 28.10
C PHE A 24 2.87 22.30 27.19
N THR A 25 2.09 21.25 27.42
CA THR A 25 1.80 20.26 26.38
C THR A 25 0.87 20.90 25.36
N ARG A 26 1.46 21.69 24.46
CA ARG A 26 0.78 22.22 23.28
C ARG A 26 0.73 21.09 22.25
N SER A 27 -0.42 20.44 22.13
CA SER A 27 -0.72 19.56 20.99
C SER A 27 -0.63 20.41 19.73
N PHE A 28 0.50 20.31 19.02
CA PHE A 28 0.63 20.85 17.67
C PHE A 28 -0.02 19.83 16.74
N ALA A 29 -1.28 20.09 16.36
CA ALA A 29 -1.81 19.60 15.10
C ALA A 29 -0.87 20.10 14.00
N ARG A 30 -0.02 19.22 13.47
CA ARG A 30 0.90 19.57 12.39
C ARG A 30 0.19 19.32 11.08
N ASP A 31 -0.23 20.40 10.42
CA ASP A 31 -0.75 20.40 9.04
C ASP A 31 0.36 20.01 8.05
N TYR A 32 0.73 18.73 8.01
CA TYR A 32 1.65 18.23 7.01
C TYR A 32 0.88 17.59 5.85
N ASN A 33 1.07 18.14 4.66
CA ASN A 33 0.61 17.56 3.40
C ASN A 33 1.54 16.42 2.90
N TYR A 34 2.19 15.70 3.83
CA TYR A 34 3.13 14.62 3.51
C TYR A 34 3.13 13.56 4.61
N ILE A 35 3.50 12.34 4.24
CA ILE A 35 3.66 11.19 5.15
C ILE A 35 5.11 11.15 5.66
N THR A 36 5.26 10.80 6.93
CA THR A 36 6.53 10.65 7.65
C THR A 36 6.68 9.25 8.20
N TRP A 37 7.91 8.89 8.61
CA TRP A 37 8.16 7.62 9.30
C TRP A 37 7.38 7.48 10.61
N ASP A 38 7.06 8.58 11.28
CA ASP A 38 6.24 8.57 12.50
C ASP A 38 4.78 8.18 12.21
N ASP A 39 4.29 8.36 10.99
CA ASP A 39 2.93 7.97 10.61
C ASP A 39 2.74 6.46 10.48
N ILE A 40 3.85 5.69 10.42
CA ILE A 40 3.85 4.25 10.17
C ILE A 40 4.51 3.43 11.29
N LYS A 41 4.64 4.01 12.48
CA LYS A 41 5.16 3.30 13.66
C LYS A 41 4.46 3.77 14.93
N VAL A 42 4.53 2.94 15.97
CA VAL A 42 4.13 3.26 17.34
C VAL A 42 5.32 2.91 18.23
N ASP A 43 6.04 3.93 18.70
CA ASP A 43 7.35 3.77 19.35
C ASP A 43 7.28 3.10 20.75
N ASP A 44 6.08 2.87 21.32
CA ASP A 44 5.89 2.37 22.70
C ASP A 44 4.93 1.17 22.83
N TYR A 45 4.88 0.28 21.82
CA TYR A 45 3.98 -0.89 21.78
C TYR A 45 3.97 -1.73 23.09
N LYS A 46 5.15 -2.12 23.60
CA LYS A 46 5.22 -2.99 24.80
C LYS A 46 4.70 -2.29 26.05
N TYR A 47 4.94 -1.00 26.17
CA TYR A 47 4.54 -0.19 27.32
C TYR A 47 3.02 0.07 27.34
N LEU A 48 2.42 0.29 26.16
CA LEU A 48 0.97 0.49 26.00
C LEU A 48 0.16 -0.79 26.28
N VAL A 49 0.70 -1.97 25.96
CA VAL A 49 0.03 -3.26 26.18
C VAL A 49 0.19 -3.75 27.62
N SER A 50 1.33 -3.48 28.27
CA SER A 50 1.63 -4.00 29.61
C SER A 50 1.03 -3.22 30.79
N ASN A 51 0.59 -1.97 30.60
CA ASN A 51 0.14 -1.10 31.69
C ASN A 51 -1.32 -0.66 31.52
N SER A 52 -2.25 -1.40 32.14
CA SER A 52 -3.69 -1.07 32.12
C SER A 52 -3.98 0.29 32.74
N GLU A 53 -3.23 0.72 33.77
CA GLU A 53 -3.37 2.03 34.42
C GLU A 53 -3.02 3.24 33.53
N ILE A 54 -2.30 3.02 32.42
CA ILE A 54 -1.91 4.09 31.48
C ILE A 54 -2.93 4.26 30.36
N LYS A 55 -3.67 3.19 30.00
CA LYS A 55 -4.79 3.30 29.05
C LYS A 55 -5.88 4.23 29.55
N ASP A 56 -6.20 4.17 30.85
CA ASP A 56 -7.17 5.07 31.47
C ASP A 56 -6.70 6.54 31.51
N LYS A 57 -5.39 6.80 31.36
CA LYS A 57 -4.80 8.15 31.33
C LYS A 57 -4.56 8.68 29.91
N LEU A 58 -4.39 7.80 28.94
CA LEU A 58 -4.29 8.15 27.52
C LEU A 58 -5.68 8.04 26.89
N ASN A 59 -6.52 9.06 27.11
CA ASN A 59 -7.63 9.28 26.19
C ASN A 59 -7.05 9.29 24.75
N TRP A 60 -7.64 8.53 23.82
CA TRP A 60 -7.23 8.50 22.41
C TRP A 60 -7.06 9.92 21.81
N ASN A 61 -7.81 10.89 22.34
CA ASN A 61 -7.70 12.33 22.07
C ASN A 61 -6.29 12.92 22.26
N ASN A 62 -5.41 12.28 23.04
CA ASN A 62 -4.07 12.80 23.35
C ASN A 62 -2.93 12.00 22.70
N SER A 63 -3.13 10.72 22.34
CA SER A 63 -2.09 9.87 21.72
C SER A 63 -2.29 9.66 20.22
N GLY A 64 -3.53 9.77 19.72
CA GLY A 64 -3.86 9.45 18.32
C GLY A 64 -3.68 7.97 17.97
N VAL A 65 -3.72 7.06 18.97
CA VAL A 65 -3.57 5.60 18.78
C VAL A 65 -4.85 4.89 19.20
N ILE A 66 -5.32 3.95 18.37
CA ILE A 66 -6.42 3.02 18.65
C ILE A 66 -5.84 1.59 18.58
N VAL A 67 -6.07 0.75 19.58
CA VAL A 67 -5.57 -0.62 19.62
C VAL A 67 -6.67 -1.62 19.24
N VAL A 68 -6.37 -2.50 18.29
CA VAL A 68 -7.23 -3.63 17.94
C VAL A 68 -6.67 -4.91 18.55
N ASP A 69 -7.46 -5.55 19.42
CA ASP A 69 -7.12 -6.80 20.09
C ASP A 69 -8.33 -7.74 20.02
N GLN A 70 -8.22 -8.79 19.20
CA GLN A 70 -9.30 -9.75 19.00
C GLN A 70 -9.67 -10.51 20.28
N SER A 71 -8.75 -10.59 21.27
CA SER A 71 -9.04 -11.23 22.56
C SER A 71 -9.93 -10.38 23.48
N GLY A 72 -10.08 -9.08 23.18
CA GLY A 72 -10.85 -8.12 23.96
C GLY A 72 -10.26 -7.77 25.32
N LYS A 73 -9.03 -8.21 25.62
CA LYS A 73 -8.39 -7.97 26.94
C LYS A 73 -7.77 -6.59 27.03
N THR A 74 -7.24 -6.09 25.92
CA THR A 74 -6.37 -4.91 25.91
C THR A 74 -6.69 -3.94 24.76
N GLY A 75 -7.65 -4.20 23.89
CA GLY A 75 -7.96 -3.34 22.73
C GLY A 75 -9.09 -2.35 22.97
N ASP A 76 -9.04 -1.23 22.26
CA ASP A 76 -10.16 -0.28 22.10
C ASP A 76 -11.24 -0.85 21.17
N SER A 77 -10.85 -1.80 20.30
CA SER A 77 -11.76 -2.57 19.45
C SER A 77 -11.31 -4.03 19.32
N ILE A 78 -12.27 -4.92 19.08
CA ILE A 78 -12.03 -6.34 18.80
C ILE A 78 -11.93 -6.65 17.30
N THR A 79 -12.32 -5.69 16.44
CA THR A 79 -12.25 -5.80 14.99
C THR A 79 -11.55 -4.58 14.39
N VAL A 80 -10.99 -4.75 13.19
CA VAL A 80 -10.34 -3.65 12.47
C VAL A 80 -11.37 -2.65 11.97
N GLN A 81 -12.51 -3.12 11.43
CA GLN A 81 -13.60 -2.23 11.04
C GLN A 81 -14.13 -1.44 12.24
N GLY A 82 -14.25 -2.07 13.42
CA GLY A 82 -14.69 -1.38 14.63
C GLY A 82 -13.76 -0.23 15.02
N ALA A 83 -12.43 -0.41 14.90
CA ALA A 83 -11.48 0.67 15.14
C ALA A 83 -11.58 1.80 14.10
N VAL A 84 -11.83 1.47 12.83
CA VAL A 84 -12.12 2.48 11.80
C VAL A 84 -13.40 3.25 12.16
N ASP A 85 -14.43 2.57 12.66
CA ASP A 85 -15.73 3.16 12.99
C ASP A 85 -15.67 4.13 14.18
N LEU A 86 -14.73 3.94 15.11
CA LEU A 86 -14.46 4.88 16.22
C LEU A 86 -13.97 6.26 15.73
N ILE A 87 -13.34 6.34 14.56
CA ILE A 87 -12.80 7.59 14.01
C ILE A 87 -13.96 8.42 13.42
N PRO A 88 -14.13 9.70 13.81
CA PRO A 88 -15.19 10.53 13.26
C PRO A 88 -14.92 10.91 11.79
N SER A 89 -15.99 11.12 11.03
CA SER A 89 -15.91 11.73 9.69
C SER A 89 -15.34 13.16 9.78
N GLY A 90 -14.61 13.58 8.74
CA GLY A 90 -13.91 14.86 8.72
C GLY A 90 -12.61 14.86 9.53
N ASN A 91 -12.04 13.68 9.82
CA ASN A 91 -10.78 13.56 10.52
C ASN A 91 -9.69 14.40 9.82
N SER A 92 -8.94 15.18 10.58
CA SER A 92 -7.86 16.02 10.05
C SER A 92 -6.49 15.69 10.66
N GLN A 93 -6.44 14.73 11.59
CA GLN A 93 -5.24 14.37 12.34
C GLN A 93 -4.87 12.92 12.07
N ARG A 94 -3.57 12.61 12.10
CA ARG A 94 -3.10 11.23 11.97
C ARG A 94 -3.67 10.37 13.11
N ILE A 95 -4.47 9.36 12.78
CA ILE A 95 -4.90 8.31 13.71
C ILE A 95 -4.21 7.00 13.33
N ARG A 96 -3.49 6.42 14.30
CA ARG A 96 -2.76 5.16 14.16
C ARG A 96 -3.58 4.03 14.78
N ILE A 97 -4.05 3.11 13.97
CA ILE A 97 -4.70 1.89 14.42
C ILE A 97 -3.61 0.81 14.52
N LEU A 98 -3.23 0.49 15.76
CA LEU A 98 -2.30 -0.59 16.09
C LEU A 98 -3.08 -1.91 16.12
N ILE A 99 -2.77 -2.83 15.22
CA ILE A 99 -3.46 -4.10 15.06
C ILE A 99 -2.56 -5.21 15.60
N LEU A 100 -2.96 -5.82 16.71
CA LEU A 100 -2.15 -6.85 17.36
C LEU A 100 -2.05 -8.13 16.50
N PRO A 101 -1.05 -8.99 16.73
CA PRO A 101 -0.87 -10.20 15.93
C PRO A 101 -2.01 -11.21 16.13
N GLU A 102 -2.85 -11.38 15.13
CA GLU A 102 -3.90 -12.40 15.01
C GLU A 102 -4.42 -12.49 13.55
N ILE A 103 -5.31 -13.47 13.29
CA ILE A 103 -6.07 -13.56 12.02
C ILE A 103 -7.46 -12.92 12.17
N TYR A 104 -7.60 -11.74 11.59
CA TYR A 104 -8.84 -10.96 11.50
C TYR A 104 -9.62 -11.38 10.25
N ARG A 105 -10.61 -12.26 10.44
CA ARG A 105 -11.52 -12.71 9.38
C ARG A 105 -12.68 -11.73 9.21
N GLU A 106 -12.42 -10.63 8.53
CA GLU A 106 -13.40 -9.57 8.30
C GLU A 106 -13.13 -8.83 6.99
N ARG A 107 -14.14 -8.10 6.52
CA ARG A 107 -13.99 -7.12 5.44
C ARG A 107 -13.87 -5.73 6.05
N VAL A 108 -12.96 -4.93 5.52
CA VAL A 108 -12.68 -3.59 6.03
C VAL A 108 -12.86 -2.55 4.93
N VAL A 109 -13.58 -1.47 5.24
CA VAL A 109 -13.69 -0.28 4.40
C VAL A 109 -13.21 0.92 5.20
N VAL A 110 -12.17 1.57 4.70
CA VAL A 110 -11.67 2.85 5.22
C VAL A 110 -12.24 3.97 4.33
N PRO A 111 -13.28 4.69 4.77
CA PRO A 111 -14.01 5.62 3.91
C PRO A 111 -13.20 6.90 3.64
N SER A 112 -13.49 7.55 2.52
CA SER A 112 -12.88 8.83 2.13
C SER A 112 -13.19 9.97 3.10
N SER A 113 -14.26 9.85 3.89
CA SER A 113 -14.59 10.82 4.94
C SER A 113 -13.62 10.79 6.12
N LYS A 114 -12.69 9.83 6.19
CA LYS A 114 -11.74 9.66 7.30
C LYS A 114 -10.29 9.61 6.79
N PRO A 115 -9.72 10.73 6.31
CA PRO A 115 -8.33 10.76 5.84
C PRO A 115 -7.34 10.59 7.01
N TYR A 116 -6.05 10.43 6.71
CA TYR A 116 -4.96 10.33 7.69
C TYR A 116 -5.07 9.14 8.67
N ILE A 117 -5.54 7.99 8.19
CA ILE A 117 -5.55 6.74 8.96
C ILE A 117 -4.27 5.93 8.67
N SER A 118 -3.68 5.34 9.70
CA SER A 118 -2.59 4.38 9.57
C SER A 118 -2.95 3.03 10.17
N PHE A 119 -2.76 1.94 9.44
CA PHE A 119 -2.81 0.59 9.98
C PHE A 119 -1.40 0.11 10.28
N ILE A 120 -1.13 -0.29 11.52
CA ILE A 120 0.21 -0.64 11.98
C ILE A 120 0.13 -2.01 12.64
N GLY A 121 0.78 -3.00 12.05
CA GLY A 121 1.00 -4.30 12.69
C GLY A 121 2.22 -4.28 13.60
N THR A 122 2.57 -5.45 14.15
CA THR A 122 3.73 -5.55 15.06
C THR A 122 5.03 -5.63 14.27
N GLU A 123 6.02 -4.85 14.69
CA GLU A 123 7.32 -4.76 14.03
C GLU A 123 7.96 -6.15 13.80
N ASN A 124 8.41 -6.40 12.58
CA ASN A 124 9.02 -7.67 12.13
C ASN A 124 8.11 -8.90 12.30
N GLN A 125 6.80 -8.69 12.37
CA GLN A 125 5.79 -9.75 12.47
C GLN A 125 4.69 -9.58 11.41
N THR A 126 5.04 -9.06 10.23
CA THR A 126 4.11 -8.79 9.13
C THR A 126 3.12 -9.94 8.86
N SER A 127 3.60 -11.20 8.92
CA SER A 127 2.79 -12.40 8.67
C SER A 127 1.90 -12.85 9.83
N ASN A 128 2.06 -12.26 11.04
CA ASN A 128 1.26 -12.63 12.21
C ASN A 128 0.03 -11.73 12.40
N THR A 129 0.01 -10.54 11.80
CA THR A 129 -1.17 -9.68 11.75
C THR A 129 -1.80 -9.79 10.36
N VAL A 130 -2.90 -10.52 10.24
CA VAL A 130 -3.52 -10.84 8.94
C VAL A 130 -4.97 -10.40 8.91
N ILE A 131 -5.36 -9.56 7.94
CA ILE A 131 -6.75 -9.27 7.62
C ILE A 131 -7.12 -10.08 6.38
N THR A 132 -8.08 -11.00 6.51
CA THR A 132 -8.37 -11.99 5.48
C THR A 132 -9.87 -12.15 5.20
N TRP A 133 -10.20 -12.37 3.93
CA TRP A 133 -11.53 -12.77 3.48
C TRP A 133 -11.43 -13.72 2.27
N ASN A 134 -12.56 -14.06 1.66
CA ASN A 134 -12.63 -15.06 0.60
C ASN A 134 -13.74 -14.83 -0.43
N ASN A 135 -14.09 -13.56 -0.69
CA ASN A 135 -15.05 -13.24 -1.75
C ASN A 135 -14.36 -13.31 -3.12
N LYS A 136 -15.08 -13.81 -4.12
CA LYS A 136 -14.77 -13.64 -5.55
C LYS A 136 -15.87 -12.87 -6.27
N ALA A 137 -15.57 -12.40 -7.47
CA ALA A 137 -16.47 -11.58 -8.27
C ALA A 137 -17.86 -12.20 -8.50
N SER A 138 -17.94 -13.52 -8.72
CA SER A 138 -19.21 -14.22 -8.93
C SER A 138 -20.02 -14.46 -7.66
N ASP A 139 -19.48 -14.18 -6.47
CA ASP A 139 -20.26 -14.32 -5.24
C ASP A 139 -21.38 -13.27 -5.21
N ARG A 140 -22.45 -13.54 -4.47
CA ARG A 140 -23.63 -12.68 -4.44
C ARG A 140 -23.68 -11.87 -3.16
N ASN A 141 -24.08 -10.60 -3.28
CA ASN A 141 -24.45 -9.78 -2.13
C ASN A 141 -25.82 -10.19 -1.56
N SER A 142 -26.26 -9.51 -0.49
CA SER A 142 -27.55 -9.76 0.18
C SER A 142 -28.76 -9.59 -0.73
N ASN A 143 -28.64 -8.81 -1.80
CA ASN A 143 -29.70 -8.56 -2.78
C ASN A 143 -29.66 -9.55 -3.95
N GLY A 144 -28.77 -10.54 -3.91
CA GLY A 144 -28.60 -11.56 -4.93
C GLY A 144 -27.82 -11.12 -6.18
N ALA A 145 -27.30 -9.89 -6.22
CA ALA A 145 -26.47 -9.41 -7.32
C ALA A 145 -25.00 -9.85 -7.12
N GLU A 146 -24.30 -10.14 -8.22
CA GLU A 146 -22.87 -10.46 -8.17
C GLU A 146 -22.08 -9.28 -7.59
N LEU A 147 -21.05 -9.60 -6.81
CA LEU A 147 -20.15 -8.60 -6.22
C LEU A 147 -19.33 -7.88 -7.30
N GLY A 148 -18.98 -8.60 -8.37
CA GLY A 148 -17.97 -8.17 -9.32
C GLY A 148 -16.58 -8.06 -8.68
N THR A 149 -15.56 -7.77 -9.49
CA THR A 149 -14.17 -7.64 -9.01
C THR A 149 -14.06 -6.61 -7.88
N PHE A 150 -14.66 -5.44 -8.05
CA PHE A 150 -14.63 -4.35 -7.07
C PHE A 150 -15.25 -4.75 -5.72
N GLY A 151 -16.38 -5.48 -5.74
CA GLY A 151 -17.07 -5.92 -4.54
C GLY A 151 -16.40 -7.11 -3.83
N SER A 152 -15.43 -7.76 -4.48
CA SER A 152 -14.70 -8.92 -3.92
C SER A 152 -13.64 -8.55 -2.88
N ALA A 153 -13.25 -7.26 -2.80
CA ALA A 153 -12.17 -6.79 -1.94
C ALA A 153 -12.34 -7.19 -0.45
N THR A 154 -11.29 -7.79 0.13
CA THR A 154 -11.13 -7.97 1.58
C THR A 154 -11.03 -6.60 2.25
N ILE A 155 -10.12 -5.74 1.78
CA ILE A 155 -9.95 -4.37 2.28
C ILE A 155 -10.13 -3.36 1.15
N SER A 156 -10.94 -2.32 1.37
CA SER A 156 -11.08 -1.17 0.48
C SER A 156 -10.65 0.12 1.17
N ILE A 157 -9.64 0.78 0.63
CA ILE A 157 -9.09 2.03 1.13
C ILE A 157 -9.50 3.17 0.21
N PHE A 158 -10.30 4.10 0.73
CA PHE A 158 -10.70 5.34 0.06
C PHE A 158 -10.16 6.59 0.77
N SER A 159 -9.35 6.40 1.81
CA SER A 159 -8.85 7.43 2.72
C SER A 159 -7.56 8.03 2.20
N ASP A 160 -7.56 9.34 1.91
CA ASP A 160 -6.37 10.06 1.51
C ASP A 160 -5.32 10.07 2.63
N TYR A 161 -4.04 10.03 2.24
CA TYR A 161 -2.90 9.90 3.14
C TYR A 161 -2.94 8.65 4.02
N PHE A 162 -3.67 7.61 3.60
CA PHE A 162 -3.67 6.32 4.29
C PHE A 162 -2.28 5.73 4.34
N CYS A 163 -1.93 5.11 5.46
CA CYS A 163 -0.70 4.34 5.58
C CYS A 163 -0.99 2.92 6.06
N ALA A 164 -0.19 1.95 5.62
CA ALA A 164 -0.14 0.63 6.23
C ALA A 164 1.31 0.17 6.41
N SER A 165 1.58 -0.50 7.52
CA SER A 165 2.90 -1.05 7.80
C SER A 165 2.87 -2.33 8.60
N GLU A 166 3.76 -3.27 8.27
CA GLU A 166 3.98 -4.51 9.04
C GLU A 166 2.70 -5.34 9.21
N ILE A 167 1.85 -5.40 8.17
CA ILE A 167 0.57 -6.12 8.16
C ILE A 167 0.38 -6.92 6.87
N THR A 168 -0.44 -7.98 6.93
CA THR A 168 -0.84 -8.78 5.78
C THR A 168 -2.31 -8.55 5.41
N PHE A 169 -2.56 -8.29 4.12
CA PHE A 169 -3.89 -8.23 3.51
C PHE A 169 -4.08 -9.44 2.59
N GLU A 170 -5.14 -10.21 2.79
CA GLU A 170 -5.30 -11.50 2.11
C GLU A 170 -6.70 -11.71 1.53
N ASN A 171 -6.75 -12.30 0.34
CA ASN A 171 -7.94 -12.99 -0.16
C ASN A 171 -7.58 -14.45 -0.47
N THR A 172 -8.28 -15.37 0.17
CA THR A 172 -7.96 -16.82 0.16
C THR A 172 -8.60 -17.59 -1.00
N VAL A 173 -9.27 -16.92 -1.93
CA VAL A 173 -9.81 -17.57 -3.13
C VAL A 173 -8.69 -18.14 -3.98
N VAL A 174 -8.77 -19.45 -4.24
CA VAL A 174 -7.89 -20.12 -5.20
C VAL A 174 -8.50 -19.98 -6.59
N ALA A 175 -7.92 -19.12 -7.43
CA ALA A 175 -8.39 -18.92 -8.80
C ALA A 175 -8.13 -20.16 -9.66
N ILE A 176 -9.19 -20.66 -10.31
CA ILE A 176 -9.09 -21.75 -11.28
C ILE A 176 -8.75 -21.13 -12.64
N PRO A 177 -7.66 -21.53 -13.32
CA PRO A 177 -7.30 -20.96 -14.62
C PRO A 177 -8.45 -21.09 -15.63
N GLY A 178 -8.88 -19.96 -16.20
CA GLY A 178 -10.00 -19.89 -17.15
C GLY A 178 -11.40 -19.96 -16.52
N GLY A 179 -11.50 -20.02 -15.20
CA GLY A 179 -12.78 -19.95 -14.49
C GLY A 179 -13.43 -18.56 -14.64
N LEU A 180 -14.74 -18.54 -14.88
CA LEU A 180 -15.51 -17.30 -14.95
C LEU A 180 -15.76 -16.74 -13.54
N GLY A 181 -15.55 -15.44 -13.35
CA GLY A 181 -15.88 -14.75 -12.09
C GLY A 181 -14.97 -15.08 -10.90
N MET A 182 -13.73 -15.54 -11.17
CA MET A 182 -12.76 -15.95 -10.15
C MET A 182 -11.89 -14.80 -9.59
N GLN A 183 -12.09 -13.57 -10.07
CA GLN A 183 -11.36 -12.39 -9.57
C GLN A 183 -11.62 -12.22 -8.07
N ALA A 184 -10.56 -12.01 -7.29
CA ALA A 184 -10.66 -11.99 -5.84
C ALA A 184 -9.62 -11.03 -5.24
N VAL A 185 -10.08 -9.81 -4.98
CA VAL A 185 -9.23 -8.71 -4.52
C VAL A 185 -8.90 -8.86 -3.04
N ALA A 186 -7.61 -8.80 -2.69
CA ALA A 186 -7.14 -8.70 -1.31
C ALA A 186 -7.15 -7.24 -0.85
N LEU A 187 -6.58 -6.34 -1.65
CA LEU A 187 -6.54 -4.92 -1.36
C LEU A 187 -7.03 -4.10 -2.56
N ARG A 188 -8.01 -3.23 -2.31
CA ARG A 188 -8.40 -2.16 -3.22
C ARG A 188 -7.96 -0.82 -2.64
N VAL A 189 -7.26 -0.01 -3.43
CA VAL A 189 -6.83 1.35 -3.02
C VAL A 189 -7.30 2.36 -4.06
N SER A 190 -8.09 3.32 -3.62
CA SER A 190 -8.60 4.43 -4.43
C SER A 190 -8.49 5.72 -3.61
N ALA A 191 -7.28 6.23 -3.43
CA ALA A 191 -6.97 7.34 -2.54
C ALA A 191 -5.76 8.15 -3.01
N GLU A 192 -5.63 9.40 -2.60
CA GLU A 192 -4.44 10.19 -2.87
C GLU A 192 -3.37 9.99 -1.78
N ARG A 193 -2.12 9.83 -2.21
CA ARG A 193 -0.92 9.77 -1.37
C ARG A 193 -0.95 8.64 -0.33
N ALA A 194 -1.31 7.42 -0.72
CA ALA A 194 -1.26 6.27 0.19
C ALA A 194 0.15 5.64 0.25
N MET A 195 0.57 5.18 1.43
CA MET A 195 1.87 4.55 1.66
C MET A 195 1.73 3.15 2.25
N PHE A 196 2.45 2.18 1.70
CA PHE A 196 2.50 0.81 2.20
C PHE A 196 3.95 0.43 2.44
N TYR A 197 4.31 0.11 3.68
CA TYR A 197 5.69 -0.21 4.07
C TYR A 197 5.77 -1.59 4.70
N LYS A 198 6.50 -2.53 4.11
CA LYS A 198 6.55 -3.93 4.60
C LYS A 198 5.16 -4.52 4.81
N VAL A 199 4.35 -4.43 3.76
CA VAL A 199 3.00 -5.01 3.73
C VAL A 199 3.03 -6.24 2.83
N ASN A 200 2.38 -7.32 3.27
CA ASN A 200 2.11 -8.47 2.41
C ASN A 200 0.71 -8.31 1.80
N ILE A 201 0.59 -8.44 0.49
CA ILE A 201 -0.69 -8.41 -0.23
C ILE A 201 -0.81 -9.73 -0.98
N LEU A 202 -1.68 -10.62 -0.48
CA LEU A 202 -1.70 -12.03 -0.87
C LEU A 202 -3.04 -12.38 -1.51
N GLY A 203 -2.99 -12.96 -2.70
CA GLY A 203 -4.16 -13.47 -3.38
C GLY A 203 -3.78 -14.35 -4.57
N ALA A 204 -4.73 -14.50 -5.50
CA ALA A 204 -4.52 -15.19 -6.77
C ALA A 204 -4.78 -14.24 -7.94
N GLN A 205 -5.96 -14.33 -8.55
CA GLN A 205 -6.36 -13.42 -9.64
C GLN A 205 -6.86 -12.09 -9.07
N ASP A 206 -6.41 -10.98 -9.65
CA ASP A 206 -6.81 -9.62 -9.30
C ASP A 206 -6.49 -9.26 -7.82
N THR A 207 -5.30 -9.64 -7.33
CA THR A 207 -4.93 -9.50 -5.90
C THR A 207 -4.94 -8.06 -5.39
N LEU A 208 -4.23 -7.16 -6.07
CA LEU A 208 -4.14 -5.74 -5.75
C LEU A 208 -4.86 -4.92 -6.82
N LEU A 209 -6.04 -4.41 -6.46
CA LEU A 209 -6.74 -3.38 -7.23
C LEU A 209 -6.17 -2.01 -6.84
N ASP A 210 -5.10 -1.63 -7.53
CA ASP A 210 -4.46 -0.32 -7.48
C ASP A 210 -5.27 0.69 -8.32
N ASP A 211 -6.49 0.98 -7.84
CA ASP A 211 -7.63 1.54 -8.57
C ASP A 211 -7.34 2.93 -9.14
N THR A 212 -7.27 3.96 -8.29
CA THR A 212 -7.02 5.36 -8.70
C THR A 212 -6.27 6.11 -7.60
N GLY A 213 -5.62 7.21 -7.98
CA GLY A 213 -4.87 8.06 -7.05
C GLY A 213 -3.36 7.87 -7.14
N SER A 214 -2.65 8.11 -6.04
CA SER A 214 -1.19 8.06 -6.00
C SER A 214 -0.67 7.27 -4.81
N HIS A 215 0.09 6.20 -5.08
CA HIS A 215 0.46 5.23 -4.06
C HIS A 215 1.95 4.89 -4.09
N TYR A 216 2.50 4.56 -2.94
CA TYR A 216 3.87 4.12 -2.79
C TYR A 216 3.92 2.82 -1.99
N PHE A 217 4.39 1.75 -2.62
CA PHE A 217 4.59 0.43 -2.02
C PHE A 217 6.09 0.21 -1.85
N TYR A 218 6.57 0.14 -0.61
CA TYR A 218 7.98 0.05 -0.27
C TYR A 218 8.27 -1.18 0.59
N HIS A 219 9.20 -2.03 0.14
CA HIS A 219 9.50 -3.31 0.81
C HIS A 219 8.29 -4.23 0.98
N CYS A 220 7.33 -4.19 0.06
CA CYS A 220 6.14 -5.05 0.10
C CYS A 220 6.41 -6.42 -0.53
N LEU A 221 5.62 -7.41 -0.12
CA LEU A 221 5.43 -8.66 -0.85
C LEU A 221 4.05 -8.61 -1.51
N ILE A 222 3.99 -8.78 -2.82
CA ILE A 222 2.73 -8.85 -3.57
C ILE A 222 2.71 -10.19 -4.29
N GLN A 223 1.72 -11.02 -3.96
CA GLN A 223 1.60 -12.37 -4.49
C GLN A 223 0.31 -12.55 -5.30
N GLY A 224 0.41 -13.14 -6.49
CA GLY A 224 -0.78 -13.57 -7.22
C GLY A 224 -0.48 -14.31 -8.52
N SER A 225 -1.50 -14.47 -9.36
CA SER A 225 -1.41 -15.26 -10.61
C SER A 225 -1.72 -14.43 -11.85
N VAL A 226 -2.97 -14.05 -12.04
CA VAL A 226 -3.46 -13.31 -13.22
C VAL A 226 -3.75 -11.87 -12.82
N ASP A 227 -3.14 -10.92 -13.52
CA ASP A 227 -3.32 -9.47 -13.34
C ASP A 227 -3.24 -9.03 -11.88
N PHE A 228 -2.30 -9.61 -11.12
CA PHE A 228 -2.36 -9.50 -9.67
C PHE A 228 -2.03 -8.10 -9.14
N ILE A 229 -1.58 -7.18 -10.00
CA ILE A 229 -1.55 -5.74 -9.80
C ILE A 229 -2.30 -5.07 -10.97
N PHE A 230 -3.43 -4.44 -10.72
CA PHE A 230 -4.26 -3.88 -11.80
C PHE A 230 -5.00 -2.62 -11.36
N GLY A 231 -5.37 -1.79 -12.33
CA GLY A 231 -6.06 -0.50 -12.07
C GLY A 231 -5.45 0.65 -12.87
N ASN A 232 -5.75 1.89 -12.48
CA ASN A 232 -5.36 3.12 -13.17
C ASN A 232 -4.64 4.11 -12.22
N ALA A 233 -4.08 3.67 -11.10
CA ALA A 233 -3.32 4.57 -10.22
C ALA A 233 -1.99 5.04 -10.83
N ARG A 234 -1.40 6.06 -10.20
CA ARG A 234 0.00 6.46 -10.38
C ARG A 234 0.82 5.94 -9.21
N SER A 235 1.51 4.82 -9.41
CA SER A 235 2.10 4.09 -8.30
C SER A 235 3.57 3.75 -8.52
N LEU A 236 4.33 3.85 -7.43
CA LEU A 236 5.70 3.36 -7.33
C LEU A 236 5.74 2.13 -6.44
N TYR A 237 6.29 1.04 -6.95
CA TYR A 237 6.61 -0.17 -6.23
C TYR A 237 8.13 -0.24 -6.13
N GLN A 238 8.69 -0.10 -4.93
CA GLN A 238 10.13 -0.04 -4.74
C GLN A 238 10.61 -1.10 -3.76
N ASN A 239 11.75 -1.72 -4.08
CA ASN A 239 12.38 -2.74 -3.24
C ASN A 239 11.41 -3.86 -2.81
N SER A 240 10.43 -4.16 -3.65
CA SER A 240 9.34 -5.07 -3.33
C SER A 240 9.53 -6.42 -4.04
N VAL A 241 8.93 -7.47 -3.48
CA VAL A 241 8.91 -8.80 -4.09
C VAL A 241 7.57 -8.98 -4.79
N LEU A 242 7.61 -9.29 -6.08
CA LEU A 242 6.44 -9.64 -6.89
C LEU A 242 6.48 -11.16 -7.12
N HIS A 243 5.68 -11.90 -6.35
CA HIS A 243 5.73 -13.36 -6.31
C HIS A 243 4.59 -13.98 -7.10
N SER A 244 4.89 -14.64 -8.21
CA SER A 244 3.88 -15.34 -8.97
C SER A 244 3.60 -16.74 -8.42
N ILE A 245 2.31 -17.07 -8.31
CA ILE A 245 1.82 -18.42 -8.01
C ILE A 245 1.04 -19.01 -9.21
N ALA A 246 1.30 -18.53 -10.42
CA ALA A 246 0.61 -18.99 -11.62
C ALA A 246 1.01 -20.43 -11.98
N ASN A 247 0.02 -21.29 -12.25
CA ASN A 247 0.30 -22.68 -12.65
C ASN A 247 0.68 -22.81 -14.15
N ARG A 248 0.21 -21.88 -15.00
CA ARG A 248 0.49 -21.92 -16.46
C ARG A 248 0.79 -20.56 -17.04
N SER A 249 -0.20 -19.68 -16.96
CA SER A 249 -0.12 -18.33 -17.49
C SER A 249 -0.73 -17.36 -16.49
N GLY A 250 -0.31 -16.12 -16.59
CA GLY A 250 -0.62 -15.06 -15.66
C GLY A 250 -0.02 -13.76 -16.12
N ALA A 251 -0.16 -12.73 -15.30
CA ALA A 251 0.47 -11.46 -15.54
C ALA A 251 0.69 -10.74 -14.22
N ILE A 252 1.82 -10.05 -14.11
CA ILE A 252 2.12 -9.22 -12.96
C ILE A 252 1.19 -8.01 -12.96
N ALA A 253 1.19 -7.25 -14.06
CA ALA A 253 0.48 -5.99 -14.15
C ALA A 253 -0.62 -5.96 -15.22
N ALA A 254 -1.73 -5.28 -14.95
CA ALA A 254 -2.73 -4.90 -15.93
C ALA A 254 -3.17 -3.44 -15.72
N HIS A 255 -2.43 -2.50 -16.30
CA HIS A 255 -2.71 -1.07 -16.14
C HIS A 255 -3.79 -0.59 -17.12
N HIS A 256 -4.76 0.20 -16.63
CA HIS A 256 -5.93 0.65 -17.39
C HIS A 256 -5.97 2.17 -17.57
N ARG A 257 -4.97 2.67 -18.29
CA ARG A 257 -4.95 4.03 -18.82
C ARG A 257 -5.75 4.11 -20.12
N ASN A 258 -6.73 5.00 -20.15
CA ASN A 258 -7.64 5.24 -21.27
C ASN A 258 -7.15 6.30 -22.24
N THR A 259 -6.41 7.31 -21.78
CA THR A 259 -6.00 8.44 -22.63
C THR A 259 -4.56 8.88 -22.37
N PRO A 260 -3.89 9.54 -23.34
CA PRO A 260 -2.51 9.99 -23.15
C PRO A 260 -2.40 11.18 -22.17
N GLU A 261 -3.50 11.84 -21.81
CA GLU A 261 -3.54 12.95 -20.84
C GLU A 261 -3.53 12.46 -19.39
N GLU A 262 -3.99 11.23 -19.11
CA GLU A 262 -3.98 10.68 -17.76
C GLU A 262 -2.54 10.54 -17.25
N ASN A 263 -2.21 11.10 -16.09
CA ASN A 263 -0.86 10.98 -15.54
C ASN A 263 -0.71 9.74 -14.62
N THR A 264 -1.08 8.58 -15.13
CA THR A 264 -1.17 7.32 -14.36
C THR A 264 -0.25 6.25 -14.92
N GLY A 265 0.15 5.27 -14.13
CA GLY A 265 1.09 4.23 -14.55
C GLY A 265 1.73 3.54 -13.36
N PHE A 266 2.25 2.34 -13.62
CA PHE A 266 2.99 1.58 -12.63
C PHE A 266 4.49 1.66 -12.90
N SER A 267 5.26 1.99 -11.86
CA SER A 267 6.72 1.96 -11.89
C SER A 267 7.20 0.96 -10.85
N PHE A 268 7.99 -0.02 -11.29
CA PHE A 268 8.61 -1.03 -10.44
C PHE A 268 10.11 -0.74 -10.42
N LEU A 269 10.65 -0.42 -9.25
CA LEU A 269 12.02 0.01 -9.06
C LEU A 269 12.74 -0.91 -8.08
N ASN A 270 13.81 -1.56 -8.54
CA ASN A 270 14.64 -2.44 -7.73
C ASN A 270 13.81 -3.56 -7.05
N CYS A 271 12.82 -4.08 -7.77
CA CYS A 271 11.98 -5.18 -7.30
C CYS A 271 12.59 -6.54 -7.67
N THR A 272 12.25 -7.56 -6.89
CA THR A 272 12.55 -8.96 -7.24
C THR A 272 11.28 -9.61 -7.78
N ILE A 273 11.37 -10.21 -8.96
CA ILE A 273 10.29 -10.94 -9.61
C ILE A 273 10.65 -12.42 -9.61
N ASN A 274 9.84 -13.24 -8.94
CA ASN A 274 10.09 -14.68 -8.80
C ASN A 274 8.77 -15.46 -8.70
N GLY A 275 8.87 -16.78 -8.56
CA GLY A 275 7.72 -17.66 -8.37
C GLY A 275 7.58 -18.72 -9.45
N SER A 276 6.36 -18.90 -9.95
CA SER A 276 6.02 -19.98 -10.89
C SER A 276 5.18 -19.53 -12.08
N GLY A 277 5.11 -20.39 -13.08
CA GLY A 277 4.33 -20.18 -14.31
C GLY A 277 5.15 -19.56 -15.44
N LEU A 278 4.46 -19.28 -16.54
CA LEU A 278 4.99 -18.54 -17.68
C LEU A 278 4.10 -17.30 -17.88
N ILE A 279 4.48 -16.20 -17.23
CA ILE A 279 3.64 -15.02 -17.05
C ILE A 279 4.14 -13.83 -17.88
N TYR A 280 3.26 -12.87 -18.12
CA TYR A 280 3.64 -11.58 -18.70
C TYR A 280 4.09 -10.61 -17.58
N LEU A 281 5.06 -9.74 -17.88
CA LEU A 281 5.36 -8.57 -17.06
C LEU A 281 4.16 -7.64 -16.99
N GLY A 282 3.37 -7.55 -18.06
CA GLY A 282 2.10 -6.87 -18.01
C GLY A 282 1.27 -7.05 -19.25
N ARG A 283 -0.01 -6.73 -19.12
CA ARG A 283 -0.98 -6.76 -20.22
C ARG A 283 -1.69 -5.41 -20.33
N ALA A 284 -1.88 -4.94 -21.54
CA ALA A 284 -2.47 -3.63 -21.79
C ALA A 284 -3.98 -3.66 -21.59
N TRP A 285 -4.48 -3.70 -20.34
CA TRP A 285 -5.92 -3.69 -20.06
C TRP A 285 -6.59 -2.42 -20.64
N GLY A 286 -5.96 -1.26 -20.47
CA GLY A 286 -6.35 -0.01 -21.13
C GLY A 286 -5.55 0.29 -22.41
N PRO A 287 -6.09 1.08 -23.35
CA PRO A 287 -5.42 1.38 -24.63
C PRO A 287 -4.09 2.14 -24.50
N TYR A 288 -3.89 2.93 -23.44
CA TYR A 288 -2.63 3.67 -23.17
C TYR A 288 -1.85 3.08 -21.99
N SER A 289 -2.09 1.79 -21.67
CA SER A 289 -1.50 1.09 -20.53
C SER A 289 -0.02 1.38 -20.36
N ARG A 290 0.41 1.65 -19.11
CA ARG A 290 1.77 2.07 -18.81
C ARG A 290 2.35 1.33 -17.62
N ALA A 291 3.42 0.58 -17.86
CA ALA A 291 4.17 -0.15 -16.83
C ALA A 291 5.66 -0.16 -17.16
N ILE A 292 6.49 0.26 -16.21
CA ILE A 292 7.95 0.33 -16.37
C ILE A 292 8.62 -0.44 -15.25
N TYR A 293 9.55 -1.33 -15.60
CA TYR A 293 10.43 -2.05 -14.68
C TYR A 293 11.84 -1.48 -14.78
N SER A 294 12.46 -1.15 -13.65
CA SER A 294 13.77 -0.51 -13.59
C SER A 294 14.62 -1.16 -12.52
N TYR A 295 15.81 -1.65 -12.88
CA TYR A 295 16.75 -2.33 -11.99
C TYR A 295 16.15 -3.57 -11.29
N CYS A 296 15.14 -4.20 -11.88
CA CYS A 296 14.52 -5.38 -11.29
C CYS A 296 15.37 -6.64 -11.55
N ASP A 297 15.41 -7.55 -10.58
CA ASP A 297 15.93 -8.91 -10.78
C ASP A 297 14.76 -9.84 -11.16
N ILE A 298 14.84 -10.44 -12.35
CA ILE A 298 13.72 -11.16 -12.98
C ILE A 298 14.10 -12.62 -13.19
N ASP A 299 13.43 -13.51 -12.46
CA ASP A 299 13.61 -14.96 -12.60
C ASP A 299 13.06 -15.50 -13.94
N ASP A 300 13.38 -16.75 -14.27
CA ASP A 300 13.03 -17.41 -15.53
C ASP A 300 11.56 -17.88 -15.59
N ILE A 301 10.64 -16.95 -15.31
CA ILE A 301 9.18 -17.18 -15.28
C ILE A 301 8.42 -16.29 -16.26
N ILE A 302 9.14 -15.45 -17.02
CA ILE A 302 8.54 -14.50 -17.97
C ILE A 302 8.40 -15.16 -19.34
N ALA A 303 7.20 -15.05 -19.92
CA ALA A 303 6.92 -15.49 -21.27
C ALA A 303 7.87 -14.81 -22.28
N PRO A 304 8.32 -15.49 -23.35
CA PRO A 304 9.27 -14.92 -24.32
C PRO A 304 8.82 -13.58 -24.93
N GLU A 305 7.51 -13.37 -25.07
CA GLU A 305 6.90 -12.13 -25.55
C GLU A 305 7.04 -10.96 -24.55
N GLY A 306 7.19 -11.27 -23.26
CA GLY A 306 7.26 -10.34 -22.13
C GLY A 306 5.94 -9.66 -21.79
N TRP A 307 5.18 -9.26 -22.80
CA TRP A 307 4.04 -8.37 -22.70
C TRP A 307 2.87 -8.85 -23.57
N SER A 308 1.64 -8.46 -23.22
CA SER A 308 0.44 -8.76 -24.01
C SER A 308 -0.34 -7.49 -24.35
N ASP A 309 -0.83 -7.41 -25.57
CA ASP A 309 -1.76 -6.37 -26.06
C ASP A 309 -3.22 -6.63 -25.67
N TRP A 310 -3.47 -7.63 -24.80
CA TRP A 310 -4.80 -8.04 -24.40
C TRP A 310 -5.67 -8.56 -25.58
N GLY A 311 -5.03 -9.01 -26.67
CA GLY A 311 -5.73 -9.47 -27.87
C GLY A 311 -6.22 -8.34 -28.77
N ASP A 312 -5.75 -7.10 -28.55
CA ASP A 312 -6.10 -5.92 -29.32
C ASP A 312 -4.84 -5.24 -29.89
N PRO A 313 -4.49 -5.53 -31.15
CA PRO A 313 -3.26 -5.02 -31.78
C PRO A 313 -3.14 -3.48 -31.82
N GLU A 314 -4.25 -2.74 -31.73
CA GLU A 314 -4.20 -1.27 -31.73
C GLU A 314 -3.48 -0.74 -30.48
N ARG A 315 -3.52 -1.48 -29.36
CA ARG A 315 -2.84 -1.11 -28.11
C ARG A 315 -1.32 -1.13 -28.24
N GLN A 316 -0.78 -1.85 -29.23
CA GLN A 316 0.67 -1.88 -29.48
C GLN A 316 1.21 -0.50 -29.89
N LYS A 317 0.36 0.38 -30.43
CA LYS A 317 0.74 1.73 -30.89
C LYS A 317 0.86 2.74 -29.74
N THR A 318 0.09 2.53 -28.67
CA THR A 318 -0.17 3.54 -27.63
C THR A 318 0.25 3.12 -26.23
N ALA A 319 0.24 1.82 -25.92
CA ALA A 319 0.75 1.32 -24.66
C ALA A 319 2.26 1.58 -24.51
N LEU A 320 2.68 1.88 -23.29
CA LEU A 320 4.08 2.13 -22.95
C LEU A 320 4.55 1.10 -21.92
N PHE A 321 5.20 0.06 -22.42
CA PHE A 321 5.86 -0.94 -21.61
C PHE A 321 7.36 -0.85 -21.76
N GLY A 322 8.08 -0.99 -20.67
CA GLY A 322 9.53 -0.95 -20.74
C GLY A 322 10.27 -1.55 -19.57
N GLU A 323 11.50 -1.94 -19.88
CA GLU A 323 12.47 -2.49 -18.96
C GLU A 323 13.74 -1.64 -19.08
N PHE A 324 14.32 -1.28 -17.93
CA PHE A 324 15.55 -0.51 -17.84
C PHE A 324 16.50 -1.18 -16.86
N GLU A 325 17.69 -1.55 -17.32
CA GLU A 325 18.74 -2.21 -16.50
C GLU A 325 18.23 -3.37 -15.62
N CYS A 326 17.23 -4.11 -16.10
CA CYS A 326 16.77 -5.32 -15.42
C CYS A 326 17.77 -6.46 -15.61
N SER A 327 17.88 -7.33 -14.61
CA SER A 327 18.81 -8.45 -14.56
C SER A 327 18.06 -9.77 -14.31
N GLY A 328 18.80 -10.87 -14.16
CA GLY A 328 18.20 -12.21 -14.05
C GLY A 328 17.96 -12.90 -15.39
N LYS A 329 17.45 -14.13 -15.35
CA LYS A 329 17.24 -14.96 -16.55
C LYS A 329 16.05 -14.47 -17.38
N GLY A 330 14.96 -14.07 -16.72
CA GLY A 330 13.77 -13.55 -17.39
C GLY A 330 14.07 -12.29 -18.19
N ALA A 331 14.91 -11.39 -17.68
CA ALA A 331 15.33 -10.18 -18.40
C ALA A 331 16.18 -10.47 -19.65
N LYS A 332 16.96 -11.57 -19.67
CA LYS A 332 17.79 -11.95 -20.83
C LYS A 332 17.00 -12.65 -21.93
N HIS A 333 15.99 -13.44 -21.55
CA HIS A 333 15.17 -14.20 -22.48
C HIS A 333 14.00 -13.40 -23.05
N ASN A 334 13.59 -12.33 -22.35
CA ASN A 334 12.57 -11.41 -22.84
C ASN A 334 13.15 -10.55 -23.96
N LYS A 335 12.94 -10.99 -25.21
CA LYS A 335 13.12 -10.12 -26.36
C LYS A 335 11.90 -9.21 -26.34
N ALA A 336 12.03 -8.04 -25.72
CA ALA A 336 11.00 -7.00 -25.69
C ALA A 336 10.16 -7.09 -26.96
N GLY A 337 8.96 -7.68 -26.85
CA GLY A 337 8.15 -7.98 -28.02
C GLY A 337 7.79 -6.69 -28.76
N LYS A 338 6.92 -6.75 -29.76
CA LYS A 338 6.50 -5.54 -30.51
C LYS A 338 6.03 -4.37 -29.64
N MET A 339 5.59 -4.64 -28.41
CA MET A 339 5.17 -3.63 -27.41
C MET A 339 6.24 -3.20 -26.41
N GLY A 340 7.21 -4.06 -26.11
CA GLY A 340 8.18 -3.80 -25.05
C GLY A 340 9.30 -2.90 -25.55
N LYS A 341 9.62 -1.84 -24.81
CA LYS A 341 10.82 -1.03 -25.06
C LYS A 341 11.88 -1.37 -24.02
N VAL A 342 12.99 -1.94 -24.46
CA VAL A 342 14.16 -2.10 -23.59
C VAL A 342 15.08 -0.90 -23.78
N PHE A 343 15.42 -0.27 -22.66
CA PHE A 343 16.33 0.87 -22.63
C PHE A 343 17.68 0.43 -22.05
N HIS A 344 18.76 0.73 -22.76
CA HIS A 344 20.13 0.58 -22.30
C HIS A 344 20.82 1.95 -22.47
N TYR A 345 21.51 2.45 -21.46
CA TYR A 345 22.35 3.65 -21.58
C TYR A 345 23.82 3.29 -21.57
#